data_AF-A0A7S1EWE5-F1
#
_entry.id   AF-A0A7S1EWE5-F1
#
_cell.length_a   1.000
_cell.length_b   1.000
_cell.length_c   1.000
_cell.angle_alpha   90.00
_cell.angle_beta   90.00
_cell.angle_gamma   90.00
#
_symmetry.space_group_name_H-M   'P 1'
#
loop_
_entity.id
_entity.type
_entity.pdbx_description
1 polymer ?
#
loop_
_entity_poly.entity_id
_entity_poly.type
_entity_poly.pdbx_seq_one_letter_code
_entity_poly.pdbx_strand_id
1 'polypeptide(L)'
;LRTLEHLMLKGPEEEMPGVRVRAVPGVSGVDFLDPDSLFGLIANSTYVFAPAVEALKALGYKEGENMFAASYDWRMAPKVLESRDGYFTHLGEMVEQADKHGTGVVLIAHSMGNKVVPYFLNHMLAIAGQEWIDQHIYAWVAAGAPFLGARCAARSTLLGDRMGLESFLTMPEAVILGRSFSSSPWLFPLGEEGDRLMYL
;
A
#
# COMPACT_ATOMS: atom_id res chain seq x y z
N LEU A 1 11.07 -17.53 -13.75
CA LEU A 1 9.73 -18.14 -13.94
C LEU A 1 9.04 -18.55 -12.63
N ARG A 2 9.45 -19.59 -11.87
CA ARG A 2 8.72 -20.03 -10.66
C ARG A 2 8.44 -18.95 -9.61
N THR A 3 9.41 -18.08 -9.31
CA THR A 3 9.21 -16.99 -8.33
C THR A 3 8.22 -15.93 -8.84
N LEU A 4 8.19 -15.68 -10.16
CA LEU A 4 7.25 -14.74 -10.76
C LEU A 4 5.81 -15.27 -10.72
N GLU A 5 5.64 -16.56 -10.98
CA GLU A 5 4.33 -17.23 -10.88
C GLU A 5 3.74 -17.11 -9.48
N HIS A 6 4.57 -17.10 -8.42
CA HIS A 6 4.09 -16.91 -7.05
C HIS A 6 3.67 -15.46 -6.76
N LEU A 7 4.26 -14.49 -7.47
CA LEU A 7 3.94 -13.08 -7.29
C LEU A 7 2.71 -12.66 -8.13
N MET A 8 2.46 -13.32 -9.26
CA MET A 8 1.35 -13.02 -10.16
C MET A 8 -0.02 -13.37 -9.55
N LEU A 9 -1.05 -12.63 -9.96
CA LEU A 9 -2.44 -13.03 -9.78
C LEU A 9 -2.94 -13.78 -11.02
N LYS A 10 -3.84 -14.73 -10.82
CA LYS A 10 -4.53 -15.44 -11.90
C LYS A 10 -5.62 -14.57 -12.53
N GLY A 11 -6.27 -13.77 -11.70
CA GLY A 11 -7.33 -12.84 -12.09
C GLY A 11 -7.42 -11.68 -11.09
N PRO A 12 -8.33 -10.71 -11.31
CA PRO A 12 -8.36 -9.47 -10.53
C PRO A 12 -8.49 -9.67 -9.02
N GLU A 13 -9.17 -10.74 -8.61
CA GLU A 13 -9.45 -11.10 -7.22
C GLU A 13 -8.89 -12.49 -6.84
N GLU A 14 -8.14 -13.14 -7.75
CA GLU A 14 -7.74 -14.55 -7.63
C GLU A 14 -6.21 -14.72 -7.57
N GLU A 15 -5.72 -15.36 -6.51
CA GLU A 15 -4.34 -15.84 -6.41
C GLU A 15 -4.09 -17.05 -7.35
N MET A 16 -2.83 -17.34 -7.64
CA MET A 16 -2.46 -18.53 -8.42
C MET A 16 -2.79 -19.82 -7.65
N PRO A 17 -3.19 -20.92 -8.34
CA PRO A 17 -3.51 -22.18 -7.68
C PRO A 17 -2.36 -22.69 -6.80
N GLY A 18 -2.65 -22.97 -5.54
CA GLY A 18 -1.66 -23.44 -4.57
C GLY A 18 -0.73 -22.37 -4.00
N VAL A 19 -0.92 -21.10 -4.36
CA VAL A 19 -0.15 -19.96 -3.86
C VAL A 19 -1.02 -19.11 -2.94
N ARG A 20 -0.49 -18.73 -1.77
CA ARG A 20 -1.09 -17.74 -0.87
C ARG A 20 -0.04 -16.74 -0.47
N VAL A 21 -0.33 -15.46 -0.64
CA VAL A 21 0.54 -14.35 -0.29
C VAL A 21 -0.20 -13.42 0.66
N ARG A 22 0.43 -13.04 1.76
CA ARG A 22 -0.10 -12.11 2.75
C ARG A 22 0.92 -11.04 3.07
N ALA A 23 0.45 -9.85 3.38
CA ALA A 23 1.31 -8.76 3.81
C ALA A 23 1.99 -9.14 5.13
N VAL A 24 3.27 -8.80 5.24
CA VAL A 24 4.02 -8.96 6.49
C VAL A 24 3.56 -7.85 7.45
N PRO A 25 3.02 -8.17 8.64
CA PRO A 25 2.50 -7.16 9.56
C PRO A 25 3.63 -6.35 10.21
N GLY A 26 3.26 -5.20 10.79
CA GLY A 26 4.17 -4.37 11.59
C GLY A 26 5.18 -3.59 10.75
N VAL A 27 6.11 -2.94 11.45
CA VAL A 27 7.15 -2.07 10.85
C VAL A 27 8.01 -2.84 9.86
N SER A 28 8.29 -4.11 10.11
CA SER A 28 9.04 -4.99 9.20
C SER A 28 8.38 -5.17 7.83
N GLY A 29 7.08 -4.88 7.70
CA GLY A 29 6.37 -4.91 6.43
C GLY A 29 6.54 -3.65 5.58
N VAL A 30 7.11 -2.57 6.15
CA VAL A 30 7.16 -1.25 5.51
C VAL A 30 8.51 -0.54 5.64
N ASP A 31 9.45 -1.02 6.44
CA ASP A 31 10.74 -0.37 6.67
C ASP A 31 11.72 -0.60 5.52
N PHE A 32 12.02 -1.85 5.17
CA PHE A 32 12.92 -2.29 4.10
C PHE A 32 12.26 -3.39 3.25
N LEU A 33 12.46 -3.35 1.93
CA LEU A 33 11.92 -4.38 1.03
C LEU A 33 12.73 -5.67 1.02
N ASP A 34 14.05 -5.58 1.20
CA ASP A 34 14.96 -6.73 1.25
C ASP A 34 16.09 -6.44 2.24
N PRO A 35 15.84 -6.62 3.56
CA PRO A 35 16.83 -6.33 4.60
C PRO A 35 18.06 -7.24 4.52
N ASP A 36 17.93 -8.43 3.89
CA ASP A 36 19.00 -9.41 3.75
C ASP A 36 19.77 -9.27 2.43
N SER A 37 19.47 -8.24 1.63
CA SER A 37 20.02 -8.07 0.28
C SER A 37 21.55 -8.06 0.27
N LEU A 38 22.13 -8.99 -0.50
CA LEU A 38 23.57 -9.29 -0.52
C LEU A 38 24.17 -9.47 0.89
N PHE A 39 23.56 -10.33 1.73
CA PHE A 39 23.97 -10.54 3.12
C PHE A 39 23.90 -9.24 3.97
N GLY A 40 22.95 -8.37 3.65
CA GLY A 40 22.74 -7.07 4.31
C GLY A 40 23.61 -5.93 3.78
N LEU A 41 24.55 -6.18 2.85
CA LEU A 41 25.47 -5.15 2.34
C LEU A 41 24.78 -3.99 1.62
N ILE A 42 23.60 -4.24 1.04
CA ILE A 42 22.83 -3.21 0.31
C ILE A 42 21.42 -3.02 0.87
N ALA A 43 21.15 -3.44 2.10
CA ALA A 43 19.85 -3.27 2.76
C ALA A 43 19.35 -1.81 2.70
N ASN A 44 20.26 -0.86 2.92
CA ASN A 44 20.00 0.58 2.85
C ASN A 44 19.58 1.08 1.46
N SER A 45 19.73 0.30 0.39
CA SER A 45 19.20 0.68 -0.94
C SER A 45 17.73 0.30 -1.12
N THR A 46 17.16 -0.43 -0.16
CA THR A 46 15.82 -1.01 -0.22
C THR A 46 14.86 -0.39 0.80
N TYR A 47 15.26 0.69 1.48
CA TYR A 47 14.39 1.34 2.46
C TYR A 47 13.13 1.89 1.79
N VAL A 48 12.03 1.88 2.54
CA VAL A 48 10.78 2.55 2.20
C VAL A 48 10.44 3.53 3.30
N PHE A 49 9.97 3.05 4.46
CA PHE A 49 9.66 3.90 5.62
C PHE A 49 10.73 3.90 6.71
N ALA A 50 11.81 3.11 6.59
CA ALA A 50 12.81 3.01 7.67
C ALA A 50 13.31 4.37 8.20
N PRO A 51 13.70 5.35 7.36
CA PRO A 51 14.14 6.65 7.88
C PRO A 51 13.05 7.42 8.64
N ALA A 52 11.79 7.32 8.20
CA ALA A 52 10.67 7.96 8.86
C ALA A 52 10.34 7.28 10.19
N VAL A 53 10.34 5.95 10.22
CA VAL A 53 10.13 5.16 11.45
C VAL A 53 11.21 5.46 12.49
N GLU A 54 12.48 5.50 12.09
CA GLU A 54 13.57 5.82 13.03
C GLU A 54 13.49 7.25 13.55
N ALA A 55 13.09 8.22 12.71
CA ALA A 55 12.83 9.58 13.17
C ALA A 55 11.68 9.65 14.20
N LEU A 56 10.59 8.91 13.97
CA LEU A 56 9.47 8.84 14.91
C LEU A 56 9.89 8.17 16.23
N LYS A 57 10.64 7.07 16.18
CA LYS A 57 11.20 6.41 17.38
C LYS A 57 12.09 7.37 18.18
N ALA A 58 12.94 8.15 17.51
CA ALA A 58 13.77 9.16 18.15
C ALA A 58 12.96 10.26 18.86
N LEU A 59 11.72 10.51 18.43
CA LEU A 59 10.76 11.41 19.08
C LEU A 59 9.92 10.74 20.17
N GLY A 60 10.14 9.45 20.45
CA GLY A 60 9.45 8.69 21.50
C GLY A 60 8.23 7.89 21.04
N TYR A 61 7.98 7.78 19.73
CA TYR A 61 6.96 6.87 19.21
C TYR A 61 7.41 5.41 19.32
N LYS A 62 6.45 4.53 19.59
CA LYS A 62 6.64 3.11 19.82
C LYS A 62 5.65 2.30 18.98
N GLU A 63 6.20 1.32 18.28
CA GLU A 63 5.42 0.38 17.50
C GLU A 63 4.42 -0.38 18.39
N GLY A 64 3.17 -0.48 17.95
CA GLY A 64 2.10 -1.18 18.67
C GLY A 64 1.52 -0.41 19.87
N GLU A 65 2.04 0.78 20.18
CA GLU A 65 1.50 1.64 21.24
C GLU A 65 0.85 2.91 20.68
N ASN A 66 1.63 3.73 19.97
CA ASN A 66 1.22 5.02 19.39
C ASN A 66 1.76 5.24 17.97
N MET A 67 2.37 4.22 17.38
CA MET A 67 2.79 4.15 15.98
C MET A 67 2.48 2.77 15.46
N PHE A 68 1.83 2.70 14.30
CA PHE A 68 1.40 1.45 13.69
C PHE A 68 1.72 1.48 12.20
N ALA A 69 2.15 0.33 11.67
CA ALA A 69 2.42 0.16 10.24
C ALA A 69 1.29 -0.65 9.60
N ALA A 70 0.63 -0.05 8.62
CA ALA A 70 -0.48 -0.65 7.87
C ALA A 70 0.01 -1.20 6.52
N SER A 71 0.55 -2.42 6.55
CA SER A 71 0.97 -3.16 5.35
C SER A 71 -0.23 -3.84 4.67
N TYR A 72 -0.23 -3.91 3.34
CA TYR A 72 -1.28 -4.60 2.57
C TYR A 72 -0.73 -5.25 1.31
N ASP A 73 -1.52 -6.13 0.70
CA ASP A 73 -1.20 -6.78 -0.57
C ASP A 73 -1.39 -5.78 -1.72
N TRP A 74 -0.35 -5.01 -2.01
CA TRP A 74 -0.34 -3.96 -3.01
C TRP A 74 -0.56 -4.45 -4.46
N ARG A 75 -0.60 -5.76 -4.71
CA ARG A 75 -0.97 -6.32 -6.01
C ARG A 75 -2.47 -6.25 -6.26
N MET A 76 -3.26 -6.19 -5.19
CA MET A 76 -4.71 -6.28 -5.23
C MET A 76 -5.39 -4.90 -5.27
N ALA A 77 -6.50 -4.82 -5.98
CA ALA A 77 -7.38 -3.66 -5.95
C ALA A 77 -8.02 -3.49 -4.55
N PRO A 78 -8.31 -2.25 -4.11
CA PRO A 78 -8.82 -1.96 -2.77
C PRO A 78 -10.01 -2.80 -2.32
N LYS A 79 -11.01 -3.00 -3.18
CA LYS A 79 -12.20 -3.81 -2.89
C LYS A 79 -11.86 -5.22 -2.43
N VAL A 80 -10.81 -5.81 -3.00
CA VAL A 80 -10.36 -7.17 -2.67
C VAL A 80 -9.64 -7.20 -1.32
N LEU A 81 -8.96 -6.11 -0.93
CA LEU A 81 -8.30 -6.02 0.37
C LEU A 81 -9.30 -6.18 1.51
N GLU A 82 -10.50 -5.60 1.38
CA GLU A 82 -11.55 -5.79 2.37
C GLU A 82 -12.18 -7.18 2.30
N SER A 83 -12.65 -7.60 1.12
CA SER A 83 -13.39 -8.86 1.03
C SER A 83 -12.52 -10.10 1.32
N ARG A 84 -11.22 -10.04 1.04
CA ARG A 84 -10.26 -11.13 1.28
C ARG A 84 -9.65 -11.08 2.67
N ASP A 85 -9.22 -9.90 3.12
CA ASP A 85 -8.37 -9.75 4.31
C ASP A 85 -9.01 -8.91 5.42
N GLY A 86 -10.18 -8.30 5.20
CA GLY A 86 -10.80 -7.35 6.13
C GLY A 86 -9.94 -6.11 6.37
N TYR A 87 -9.09 -5.73 5.41
CA TYR A 87 -8.01 -4.78 5.62
C TYR A 87 -8.46 -3.43 6.18
N PHE A 88 -9.55 -2.84 5.66
CA PHE A 88 -10.00 -1.52 6.12
C PHE A 88 -10.66 -1.59 7.49
N THR A 89 -11.35 -2.68 7.78
CA THR A 89 -11.88 -2.93 9.12
C THR A 89 -10.75 -3.02 10.15
N HIS A 90 -9.71 -3.82 9.89
CA HIS A 90 -8.54 -3.90 10.77
C HIS A 90 -7.77 -2.56 10.84
N LEU A 91 -7.70 -1.80 9.75
CA LEU A 91 -7.08 -0.47 9.75
C LEU A 91 -7.85 0.50 10.68
N GLY A 92 -9.18 0.43 10.70
CA GLY A 92 -10.01 1.16 11.65
C GLY A 92 -9.68 0.82 13.11
N GLU A 93 -9.57 -0.48 13.42
CA GLU A 93 -9.17 -0.95 14.75
C GLU A 93 -7.76 -0.45 15.13
N MET A 94 -6.81 -0.42 14.20
CA MET A 94 -5.47 0.13 14.44
C MET A 94 -5.51 1.63 14.72
N VAL A 95 -6.39 2.38 14.04
CA VAL A 95 -6.59 3.81 14.29
C VAL A 95 -7.15 4.02 15.71
N GLU A 96 -8.17 3.26 16.11
CA GLU A 96 -8.75 3.33 17.47
C GLU A 96 -7.72 2.96 18.54
N GLN A 97 -6.90 1.94 18.29
CA GLN A 97 -5.81 1.54 19.19
C GLN A 97 -4.73 2.61 19.32
N ALA A 98 -4.44 3.36 18.26
CA ALA A 98 -3.46 4.43 18.27
C ALA A 98 -4.01 5.70 18.95
N ASP A 99 -5.31 5.98 18.79
CA ASP A 99 -5.97 7.16 19.35
C ASP A 99 -6.44 6.99 20.81
N LYS A 100 -5.55 6.53 21.68
CA LYS A 100 -5.87 6.28 23.10
C LYS A 100 -6.27 7.55 23.87
N HIS A 101 -5.92 8.71 23.34
CA HIS A 101 -6.13 10.00 24.00
C HIS A 101 -7.25 10.84 23.36
N GLY A 102 -7.90 10.34 22.29
CA GLY A 102 -8.97 11.06 21.59
C GLY A 102 -8.50 12.36 20.94
N THR A 103 -7.25 12.39 20.48
CA THR A 103 -6.65 13.55 19.78
C THR A 103 -6.62 13.34 18.27
N GLY A 104 -7.03 12.17 17.80
CA GLY A 104 -6.90 11.73 16.43
C GLY A 104 -5.48 11.29 16.07
N VAL A 105 -5.39 10.49 15.02
CA VAL A 105 -4.13 9.97 14.47
C VAL A 105 -3.70 10.75 13.23
N VAL A 106 -2.40 10.72 12.95
CA VAL A 106 -1.85 11.19 11.69
C VAL A 106 -1.67 10.02 10.75
N LEU A 107 -2.42 10.00 9.63
CA LEU A 107 -2.21 9.05 8.56
C LEU A 107 -1.05 9.51 7.68
N ILE A 108 0.00 8.69 7.56
CA ILE A 108 1.13 8.95 6.66
C ILE A 108 1.08 7.92 5.53
N ALA A 109 0.94 8.39 4.29
CA ALA A 109 0.85 7.51 3.14
C ALA A 109 1.81 7.93 2.02
N HIS A 110 2.42 6.94 1.38
CA HIS A 110 3.38 7.13 0.28
C HIS A 110 2.85 6.53 -1.03
N SER A 111 3.04 7.23 -2.15
CA SER A 111 2.72 6.76 -3.49
C SER A 111 1.28 6.21 -3.56
N MET A 112 1.08 4.97 -4.02
CA MET A 112 -0.22 4.31 -4.10
C MET A 112 -0.98 4.24 -2.77
N GLY A 113 -0.28 4.22 -1.62
CA GLY A 113 -0.93 4.29 -0.31
C GLY A 113 -1.85 5.51 -0.17
N ASN A 114 -1.57 6.60 -0.88
CA ASN A 114 -2.43 7.79 -0.90
C ASN A 114 -3.76 7.57 -1.62
N LYS A 115 -3.87 6.60 -2.52
CA LYS A 115 -5.16 6.20 -3.07
C LYS A 115 -5.93 5.25 -2.14
N VAL A 116 -5.23 4.57 -1.24
CA VAL A 116 -5.84 3.67 -0.25
C VAL A 116 -6.53 4.46 0.86
N VAL A 117 -5.95 5.59 1.29
CA VAL A 117 -6.53 6.46 2.32
C VAL A 117 -7.98 6.89 2.05
N PRO A 118 -8.35 7.49 0.89
CA PRO A 118 -9.73 7.87 0.64
C PRO A 118 -10.67 6.66 0.59
N TYR A 119 -10.21 5.51 0.09
CA TYR A 119 -11.00 4.27 0.13
C TYR A 119 -11.28 3.82 1.57
N PHE A 120 -10.25 3.86 2.44
CA PHE A 120 -10.38 3.60 3.87
C PHE A 120 -11.35 4.56 4.54
N LEU A 121 -11.22 5.86 4.30
CA LEU A 121 -12.10 6.86 4.90
C LEU A 121 -13.55 6.67 4.46
N ASN A 122 -13.80 6.32 3.19
CA ASN A 122 -15.14 5.98 2.71
C ASN A 122 -15.69 4.71 3.35
N HIS A 123 -14.84 3.70 3.57
CA HIS A 123 -15.21 2.48 4.32
C HIS A 123 -15.65 2.84 5.74
N MET A 124 -14.85 3.63 6.45
CA MET A 124 -15.18 4.09 7.81
C MET A 124 -16.40 5.00 7.85
N LEU A 125 -16.56 5.90 6.88
CA LEU A 125 -17.77 6.71 6.73
C LEU A 125 -19.03 5.83 6.61
N ALA A 126 -18.94 4.73 5.85
CA ALA A 126 -20.06 3.83 5.63
C ALA A 126 -20.43 2.99 6.87
N ILE A 127 -19.44 2.57 7.69
CA ILE A 127 -19.69 1.67 8.83
C ILE A 127 -19.75 2.37 10.19
N ALA A 128 -19.10 3.53 10.34
CA ALA A 128 -18.95 4.24 11.61
C ALA A 128 -19.37 5.73 11.54
N GLY A 129 -19.58 6.27 10.34
CA GLY A 129 -20.08 7.63 10.13
C GLY A 129 -18.99 8.71 10.17
N GLN A 130 -19.39 9.95 9.86
CA GLN A 130 -18.48 11.10 9.80
C GLN A 130 -17.89 11.43 11.19
N GLU A 131 -18.68 11.23 12.25
CA GLU A 131 -18.27 11.47 13.63
C GLU A 131 -17.02 10.65 14.01
N TRP A 132 -16.92 9.40 13.53
CA TRP A 132 -15.74 8.58 13.74
C TRP A 132 -14.49 9.18 13.08
N ILE A 133 -14.63 9.69 11.86
CA ILE A 133 -13.52 10.32 11.12
C ILE A 133 -13.08 11.60 11.82
N ASP A 134 -14.03 12.45 12.20
CA ASP A 134 -13.76 13.73 12.87
C ASP A 134 -13.09 13.53 14.24
N GLN A 135 -13.43 12.44 14.93
CA GLN A 135 -12.82 12.08 16.20
C GLN A 135 -11.41 11.49 16.04
N HIS A 136 -11.25 10.55 15.11
CA HIS A 136 -10.07 9.70 15.07
C HIS A 136 -9.01 10.10 14.06
N ILE A 137 -9.30 10.96 13.08
CA ILE A 137 -8.34 11.37 12.05
C ILE A 137 -7.95 12.83 12.25
N TYR A 138 -6.74 13.06 12.75
CA TYR A 138 -6.21 14.41 12.96
C TYR A 138 -5.71 15.04 11.65
N ALA A 139 -4.92 14.27 10.88
CA ALA A 139 -4.33 14.75 9.64
C ALA A 139 -3.97 13.60 8.70
N TRP A 140 -3.86 13.93 7.42
CA TRP A 140 -3.30 13.06 6.39
C TRP A 140 -2.09 13.72 5.73
N VAL A 141 -0.92 13.09 5.88
CA VAL A 141 0.33 13.49 5.25
C VAL A 141 0.54 12.64 4.00
N ALA A 142 0.31 13.26 2.84
CA ALA A 142 0.38 12.61 1.55
C ALA A 142 1.74 12.82 0.86
N ALA A 143 2.58 11.77 0.82
CA ALA A 143 3.89 11.81 0.16
C ALA A 143 3.83 11.18 -1.25
N GLY A 144 4.08 11.98 -2.29
CA GLY A 144 4.17 11.47 -3.67
C GLY A 144 2.87 10.88 -4.21
N ALA A 145 1.72 11.45 -3.84
CA ALA A 145 0.40 10.91 -4.14
C ALA A 145 0.03 10.97 -5.64
N PRO A 146 -0.30 9.84 -6.29
CA PRO A 146 -0.80 9.82 -7.66
C PRO A 146 -2.32 9.98 -7.69
N PHE A 147 -2.85 11.09 -7.17
CA PHE A 147 -4.29 11.30 -7.03
C PHE A 147 -5.05 11.15 -8.35
N LEU A 148 -4.50 11.71 -9.42
CA LEU A 148 -5.04 11.61 -10.78
C LEU A 148 -4.46 10.45 -11.58
N GLY A 149 -3.87 9.46 -10.89
CA GLY A 149 -3.13 8.37 -11.51
C GLY A 149 -1.73 8.76 -11.93
N ALA A 150 -1.02 7.80 -12.53
CA ALA A 150 0.37 7.93 -12.93
C ALA A 150 0.58 7.33 -14.32
N ARG A 151 1.22 8.10 -15.21
CA ARG A 151 1.56 7.64 -16.57
C ARG A 151 2.45 6.40 -16.56
N CYS A 152 3.30 6.24 -15.54
CA CYS A 152 4.15 5.07 -15.39
C CYS A 152 3.33 3.78 -15.16
N ALA A 153 2.16 3.85 -14.52
CA ALA A 153 1.29 2.70 -14.34
C ALA A 153 0.77 2.18 -15.69
N ALA A 154 0.25 3.08 -16.53
CA ALA A 154 -0.18 2.73 -17.89
C ALA A 154 0.99 2.19 -18.74
N ARG A 155 2.16 2.83 -18.67
CA ARG A 155 3.36 2.34 -19.35
C ARG A 155 3.75 0.93 -18.88
N SER A 156 3.75 0.69 -17.57
CA SER A 156 4.12 -0.60 -16.99
C SER A 156 3.21 -1.72 -17.48
N THR A 157 1.89 -1.50 -17.48
CA THR A 157 0.93 -2.51 -17.95
C THR A 157 1.02 -2.75 -19.47
N LEU A 158 1.29 -1.71 -20.26
CA LEU A 158 1.32 -1.82 -21.72
C LEU A 158 2.65 -2.35 -22.26
N LEU A 159 3.76 -1.77 -21.79
CA LEU A 159 5.11 -1.94 -22.33
C LEU A 159 6.08 -2.62 -21.36
N GLY A 160 5.67 -2.84 -20.11
CA GLY A 160 6.52 -3.35 -19.05
C GLY A 160 7.29 -2.23 -18.35
N ASP A 161 7.48 -2.40 -17.05
CA ASP A 161 8.40 -1.61 -16.26
C ASP A 161 9.10 -2.54 -15.27
N ARG A 162 10.43 -2.48 -15.23
CA ARG A 162 11.22 -3.35 -14.35
C ARG A 162 11.25 -2.82 -12.91
N MET A 163 10.79 -1.60 -12.66
CA MET A 163 10.59 -1.05 -11.31
C MET A 163 11.84 -1.16 -10.40
N GLY A 164 13.04 -1.00 -10.95
CA GLY A 164 14.30 -1.17 -10.21
C GLY A 164 14.80 -2.61 -10.04
N LEU A 165 14.13 -3.58 -10.68
CA LEU A 165 14.50 -5.00 -10.69
C LEU A 165 15.16 -5.41 -12.01
N GLU A 166 15.98 -4.53 -12.59
CA GLU A 166 16.60 -4.74 -13.91
C GLU A 166 17.42 -6.02 -14.01
N SER A 167 18.03 -6.43 -12.90
CA SER A 167 18.86 -7.62 -12.77
C SER A 167 18.05 -8.92 -12.62
N PHE A 168 16.76 -8.82 -12.30
CA PHE A 168 15.89 -9.96 -11.98
C PHE A 168 14.77 -10.18 -13.00
N LEU A 169 14.38 -9.14 -13.73
CA LEU A 169 13.28 -9.17 -14.69
C LEU A 169 13.75 -8.90 -16.11
N THR A 170 13.39 -9.79 -17.04
CA THR A 170 13.37 -9.43 -18.46
C THR A 170 12.20 -8.50 -18.77
N MET A 171 12.28 -7.74 -19.87
CA MET A 171 11.15 -6.87 -20.28
C MET A 171 9.85 -7.65 -20.54
N PRO A 172 9.85 -8.82 -21.21
CA PRO A 172 8.64 -9.63 -21.35
C PRO A 172 8.04 -10.08 -20.00
N GLU A 173 8.88 -10.47 -19.04
CA GLU A 173 8.42 -10.82 -17.69
C GLU A 173 7.84 -9.61 -16.96
N ALA A 174 8.45 -8.43 -17.11
CA ALA A 174 7.93 -7.19 -16.53
C ALA A 174 6.54 -6.81 -17.09
N VAL A 175 6.30 -7.01 -18.40
CA VAL A 175 4.98 -6.82 -19.01
C VAL A 175 3.95 -7.77 -18.40
N ILE A 176 4.30 -9.06 -18.29
CA ILE A 176 3.41 -10.09 -17.74
C ILE A 176 3.07 -9.77 -16.27
N LEU A 177 4.08 -9.39 -15.49
CA LEU A 177 3.91 -9.04 -14.08
C LEU A 177 3.02 -7.81 -13.90
N GLY A 178 3.29 -6.73 -14.64
CA GLY A 178 2.50 -5.48 -14.59
C GLY A 178 1.06 -5.64 -15.08
N ARG A 179 0.75 -6.68 -15.86
CA ARG A 179 -0.63 -7.03 -16.25
C ARG A 179 -1.34 -7.93 -15.23
N SER A 180 -0.57 -8.64 -14.39
CA SER A 180 -1.13 -9.54 -13.39
C SER A 180 -1.65 -8.80 -12.15
N PHE A 181 -1.11 -7.63 -11.82
CA PHE A 181 -1.54 -6.88 -10.64
C PHE A 181 -2.85 -6.14 -10.91
N SER A 182 -3.88 -6.43 -10.12
CA SER A 182 -5.19 -5.78 -10.25
C SER A 182 -5.21 -4.35 -9.71
N SER A 183 -4.20 -3.96 -8.94
CA SER A 183 -3.96 -2.58 -8.54
C SER A 183 -3.42 -1.69 -9.66
N SER A 184 -2.79 -2.24 -10.71
CA SER A 184 -2.17 -1.41 -11.75
C SER A 184 -3.16 -0.53 -12.53
N PRO A 185 -4.30 -1.05 -13.02
CA PRO A 185 -5.30 -0.20 -13.69
C PRO A 185 -5.89 0.89 -12.79
N TRP A 186 -5.93 0.68 -11.48
CA TRP A 186 -6.42 1.68 -10.51
C TRP A 186 -5.51 2.91 -10.41
N LEU A 187 -4.26 2.80 -10.85
CA LEU A 187 -3.31 3.91 -10.95
C LEU A 187 -3.27 4.55 -12.34
N PHE A 188 -4.13 4.15 -13.28
CA PHE A 188 -4.12 4.77 -14.61
C PHE A 188 -4.52 6.25 -14.54
N PRO A 189 -4.00 7.10 -15.46
CA PRO A 189 -4.40 8.49 -15.53
C PRO A 189 -5.92 8.63 -15.61
N LEU A 190 -6.48 9.38 -14.67
CA LEU A 190 -7.89 9.74 -14.69
C LEU A 190 -8.04 10.94 -15.63
N GLY A 191 -9.06 10.91 -16.50
CA GLY A 191 -9.34 12.01 -17.43
C GLY A 191 -9.82 13.29 -16.73
N GLU A 192 -10.41 14.22 -17.48
CA GLU A 192 -10.83 15.53 -16.95
C GLU A 192 -11.84 15.46 -15.78
N GLU A 193 -12.56 14.34 -15.61
CA GLU A 193 -13.45 14.11 -14.47
C GLU A 193 -12.79 13.35 -13.30
N GLY A 194 -11.46 13.20 -13.32
CA GLY A 194 -10.71 12.38 -12.37
C GLY A 194 -10.87 12.78 -10.91
N ASP A 195 -11.12 14.07 -10.64
CA ASP A 195 -11.38 14.56 -9.29
C ASP A 195 -12.61 13.91 -8.64
N ARG A 196 -13.62 13.54 -9.44
CA ARG A 196 -14.83 12.84 -8.95
C ARG A 196 -14.57 11.35 -8.71
N LEU A 197 -13.66 10.77 -9.48
CA LEU A 197 -13.26 9.36 -9.38
C LEU A 197 -12.20 9.13 -8.29
N MET A 198 -11.59 10.19 -7.75
CA MET A 198 -10.59 10.09 -6.67
C MET A 198 -11.16 9.44 -5.40
N TYR A 199 -12.46 9.58 -5.19
CA TYR A 199 -13.19 9.09 -4.02
C TYR A 199 -13.94 7.78 -4.28
N LEU A 200 -13.71 7.11 -5.41
CA LEU A 200 -14.30 5.81 -5.76
C LEU A 200 -13.21 4.73 -5.79
#